data_AF-A0AAE0ICM9-F1
#
_entry.id   AF-A0AAE0ICM9-F1
#
_cell.length_a   1.000
_cell.length_b   1.000
_cell.length_c   1.000
_cell.angle_alpha   90.00
_cell.angle_beta   90.00
_cell.angle_gamma   90.00
#
_symmetry.space_group_name_H-M   'P 1'
#
loop_
_entity.id
_entity.type
_entity.pdbx_description
1 polymer ?
#
loop_
_entity_poly.entity_id
_entity_poly.type
_entity_poly.pdbx_seq_one_letter_code
_entity_poly.pdbx_strand_id
1 'polypeptide(L)'
;MSSPDSVEDLDWEYEPYYPTNVEVPQIVKDFIKIFFKTSDTPGATDEWTAHFHDDAVLVMGKSKAYRKDEIRKLRVGMWDKVEARKHRVRKLFASNFTEEEESKTTLECMMFGDVQYRLKMGERVQVDWAAHAKLEKRESSCSELPPWGFKYYRVFLQT
;
A
#
# COMPACT_ATOMS: atom_id res chain seq x y z
N MET A 1 12.12 12.56 -24.21
CA MET A 1 12.60 11.62 -23.17
C MET A 1 12.06 10.26 -23.53
N SER A 2 12.93 9.28 -23.81
CA SER A 2 12.51 7.90 -24.11
C SER A 2 11.83 7.29 -22.89
N SER A 3 10.78 6.51 -23.10
CA SER A 3 10.16 5.74 -22.02
C SER A 3 11.17 4.69 -21.53
N PRO A 4 11.29 4.46 -20.21
CA PRO A 4 12.28 3.54 -19.67
C PRO A 4 12.04 2.11 -20.17
N ASP A 5 13.14 1.43 -20.51
CA ASP A 5 13.14 0.10 -21.12
C ASP A 5 12.91 -1.03 -20.10
N SER A 6 12.99 -0.77 -18.79
CA SER A 6 12.64 -1.73 -17.74
C SER A 6 11.85 -1.10 -16.58
N VAL A 7 11.05 -1.93 -15.90
CA VAL A 7 10.28 -1.53 -14.70
C VAL A 7 11.21 -1.18 -13.53
N GLU A 8 12.42 -1.74 -13.52
CA GLU A 8 13.46 -1.44 -12.51
C GLU A 8 14.15 -0.10 -12.78
N ASP A 9 14.15 0.38 -14.03
CA ASP A 9 14.69 1.70 -14.41
C ASP A 9 13.71 2.85 -14.13
N LEU A 10 12.50 2.54 -13.63
CA LEU A 10 11.54 3.55 -13.20
C LEU A 10 11.99 4.14 -11.87
N ASP A 11 12.60 5.31 -11.94
CA ASP A 11 13.02 6.10 -10.79
C ASP A 11 11.85 6.84 -10.10
N TRP A 12 10.68 6.19 -10.04
CA TRP A 12 9.55 6.75 -9.30
C TRP A 12 9.82 6.62 -7.81
N GLU A 13 9.96 7.79 -7.20
CA GLU A 13 9.97 7.92 -5.75
C GLU A 13 8.59 7.52 -5.20
N TYR A 14 8.58 6.79 -4.08
CA TYR A 14 7.35 6.37 -3.39
C TYR A 14 6.72 7.54 -2.59
N GLU A 15 6.71 8.73 -3.18
CA GLU A 15 6.40 9.99 -2.52
C GLU A 15 5.24 10.69 -3.24
N PRO A 16 3.99 10.50 -2.77
CA PRO A 16 2.83 11.11 -3.39
C PRO A 16 2.73 12.61 -3.10
N TYR A 17 1.96 13.33 -3.91
CA TYR A 17 1.51 14.67 -3.54
C TYR A 17 0.49 14.59 -2.40
N TYR A 18 0.70 15.42 -1.37
CA TYR A 18 -0.20 15.59 -0.24
C TYR A 18 -1.00 16.90 -0.38
N PRO A 19 -2.22 17.00 0.21
CA PRO A 19 -2.92 18.26 0.36
C PRO A 19 -2.05 19.30 1.06
N THR A 20 -2.09 20.54 0.61
CA THR A 20 -1.34 21.65 1.22
C THR A 20 -2.11 22.34 2.34
N ASN A 21 -3.41 22.08 2.43
CA ASN A 21 -4.33 22.69 3.39
C ASN A 21 -4.72 21.77 4.56
N VAL A 22 -4.26 20.52 4.55
CA VAL A 22 -4.50 19.54 5.61
C VAL A 22 -3.17 18.90 5.95
N GLU A 23 -2.79 18.94 7.23
CA GLU A 23 -1.54 18.33 7.67
C GLU A 23 -1.63 16.81 7.63
N VAL A 24 -0.68 16.19 6.95
CA VAL A 24 -0.48 14.73 6.96
C VAL A 24 0.71 14.42 7.85
N PRO A 25 0.56 13.65 8.94
CA PRO A 25 1.65 13.34 9.85
C PRO A 25 2.84 12.68 9.13
N GLN A 26 4.07 13.07 9.47
CA GLN A 26 5.27 12.52 8.83
C GLN A 26 5.34 10.98 8.94
N ILE A 27 4.95 10.43 10.09
CA ILE A 27 4.89 8.97 10.31
C ILE A 27 4.02 8.23 9.30
N VAL A 28 2.96 8.88 8.81
CA VAL A 28 2.08 8.31 7.78
C VAL A 28 2.75 8.39 6.41
N LYS A 29 3.44 9.50 6.10
CA LYS A 29 4.20 9.64 4.86
C LYS A 29 5.28 8.55 4.75
N ASP A 30 6.01 8.34 5.84
CA ASP A 30 7.05 7.31 5.93
C ASP A 30 6.45 5.90 5.81
N PHE A 31 5.34 5.65 6.51
CA PHE A 31 4.62 4.37 6.42
C PHE A 31 4.21 4.05 4.97
N ILE A 32 3.66 5.02 4.24
CA ILE A 32 3.23 4.85 2.84
C ILE A 32 4.43 4.61 1.92
N LYS A 33 5.50 5.37 2.10
CA LYS A 33 6.76 5.20 1.36
C LYS A 33 7.34 3.80 1.53
N ILE A 34 7.42 3.32 2.77
CA ILE A 34 7.92 1.98 3.09
C ILE A 34 6.97 0.91 2.54
N PHE A 35 5.66 1.07 2.73
CA PHE A 35 4.66 0.12 2.26
C PHE A 35 4.74 -0.13 0.76
N PHE A 36 4.84 0.92 -0.07
CA PHE A 36 4.94 0.76 -1.52
C PHE A 36 6.30 0.23 -1.96
N LYS A 37 7.39 0.63 -1.29
CA LYS A 37 8.71 0.01 -1.51
C LYS A 37 8.68 -1.50 -1.27
N THR A 38 8.12 -1.93 -0.14
CA THR A 38 7.97 -3.36 0.19
C THR A 38 6.97 -4.04 -0.75
N SER A 39 5.92 -3.33 -1.18
CA SER A 39 4.96 -3.83 -2.16
C SER A 39 5.61 -4.22 -3.48
N ASP A 40 6.66 -3.52 -3.90
CA ASP A 40 7.39 -3.73 -5.15
C ASP A 40 8.57 -4.69 -5.04
N THR A 41 8.88 -5.15 -3.83
CA THR A 41 10.00 -6.08 -3.59
C THR A 41 9.52 -7.53 -3.70
N PRO A 42 10.01 -8.31 -4.69
CA PRO A 42 9.73 -9.75 -4.76
C PRO A 42 10.26 -10.47 -3.52
N GLY A 43 9.52 -11.47 -3.03
CA GLY A 43 9.92 -12.26 -1.87
C GLY A 43 9.66 -11.61 -0.49
N ALA A 44 9.41 -10.30 -0.42
CA ALA A 44 9.16 -9.57 0.84
C ALA A 44 7.74 -9.77 1.40
N THR A 45 7.25 -11.03 1.40
CA THR A 45 5.87 -11.35 1.80
C THR A 45 5.64 -11.06 3.28
N ASP A 46 6.56 -11.46 4.14
CA ASP A 46 6.38 -11.35 5.58
C ASP A 46 6.48 -9.87 6.02
N GLU A 47 7.44 -9.12 5.48
CA GLU A 47 7.59 -7.68 5.68
C GLU A 47 6.37 -6.91 5.17
N TRP A 48 5.83 -7.31 4.01
CA TRP A 48 4.62 -6.69 3.47
C TRP A 48 3.43 -6.93 4.40
N THR A 49 3.24 -8.17 4.87
CA THR A 49 2.15 -8.49 5.80
C THR A 49 2.32 -7.85 7.18
N ALA A 50 3.55 -7.51 7.59
CA ALA A 50 3.82 -6.76 8.82
C ALA A 50 3.24 -5.33 8.83
N HIS A 51 2.80 -4.81 7.68
CA HIS A 51 2.09 -3.52 7.59
C HIS A 51 0.60 -3.63 7.98
N PHE A 52 0.07 -4.84 8.19
CA PHE A 52 -1.32 -5.07 8.55
C PHE A 52 -1.47 -5.46 10.02
N HIS A 53 -2.57 -5.05 10.63
CA HIS A 53 -3.00 -5.62 11.92
C HIS A 53 -3.39 -7.09 11.77
N ASP A 54 -3.34 -7.84 12.87
CA ASP A 54 -3.63 -9.28 12.84
C ASP A 54 -5.09 -9.58 12.46
N ASP A 55 -6.00 -8.66 12.76
CA ASP A 55 -7.42 -8.70 12.42
C ASP A 55 -7.80 -7.78 11.24
N ALA A 56 -6.81 -7.34 10.45
CA ALA A 56 -7.05 -6.45 9.33
C ALA A 56 -7.89 -7.10 8.22
N VAL A 57 -8.51 -6.25 7.40
CA VAL A 57 -9.24 -6.68 6.19
C VAL A 57 -8.58 -6.10 4.95
N LEU A 58 -8.28 -6.97 3.99
CA LEU A 58 -7.78 -6.61 2.67
C LEU A 58 -8.81 -6.94 1.59
N VAL A 59 -9.07 -5.99 0.70
CA VAL A 59 -9.90 -6.18 -0.49
C VAL A 59 -9.08 -5.78 -1.72
N MET A 60 -8.88 -6.70 -2.65
CA MET A 60 -8.14 -6.46 -3.89
C MET A 60 -9.04 -6.79 -5.09
N GLY A 61 -9.63 -5.77 -5.71
CA GLY A 61 -10.66 -5.98 -6.74
C GLY A 61 -11.84 -6.77 -6.19
N LYS A 62 -12.02 -8.01 -6.67
CA LYS A 62 -13.08 -8.93 -6.21
C LYS A 62 -12.63 -9.86 -5.07
N SER A 63 -11.33 -9.99 -4.84
CA SER A 63 -10.77 -10.85 -3.80
C SER A 63 -10.81 -10.17 -2.45
N LYS A 64 -11.12 -10.94 -1.40
CA LYS A 64 -11.14 -10.45 -0.02
C LYS A 64 -10.40 -11.43 0.88
N ALA A 65 -9.63 -10.89 1.82
CA ALA A 65 -8.92 -11.64 2.85
C ALA A 65 -9.19 -10.99 4.21
N TYR A 66 -9.46 -11.83 5.21
CA TYR A 66 -9.68 -11.44 6.59
C TYR A 66 -8.55 -11.98 7.45
N ARG A 67 -8.00 -11.11 8.31
CA ARG A 67 -6.86 -11.43 9.18
C ARG A 67 -5.56 -11.65 8.41
N LYS A 68 -4.45 -11.56 9.13
CA LYS A 68 -3.10 -11.50 8.55
C LYS A 68 -2.68 -12.78 7.83
N ASP A 69 -3.17 -13.95 8.23
CA ASP A 69 -2.84 -15.23 7.59
C ASP A 69 -3.50 -15.37 6.20
N GLU A 70 -4.76 -14.94 6.04
CA GLU A 70 -5.40 -14.89 4.72
C GLU A 70 -4.76 -13.81 3.84
N ILE A 71 -4.42 -12.65 4.42
CA ILE A 71 -3.70 -11.58 3.73
C ILE A 71 -2.37 -12.08 3.19
N ARG A 72 -1.64 -12.88 3.97
CA ARG A 72 -0.39 -13.52 3.55
C ARG A 72 -0.59 -14.47 2.37
N LYS A 73 -1.59 -15.34 2.43
CA LYS A 73 -1.93 -16.26 1.32
C LYS A 73 -2.27 -15.49 0.05
N LEU A 74 -3.10 -14.45 0.17
CA LEU A 74 -3.47 -13.58 -0.94
C LEU A 74 -2.24 -12.86 -1.51
N ARG A 75 -1.32 -12.38 -0.66
CA ARG A 75 -0.05 -11.74 -1.06
C ARG A 75 0.85 -12.69 -1.86
N VAL A 76 0.96 -13.96 -1.47
CA VAL A 76 1.73 -14.95 -2.24
C VAL A 76 1.16 -15.08 -3.66
N GLY A 77 -0.15 -15.24 -3.78
CA GLY A 77 -0.83 -15.38 -5.08
C GLY A 77 -0.69 -14.16 -6.00
N MET A 78 -0.50 -12.95 -5.45
CA MET A 78 -0.24 -11.73 -6.24
C MET A 78 1.04 -11.81 -7.07
N TRP A 79 1.98 -12.69 -6.72
CA TRP A 79 3.26 -12.86 -7.41
C TRP A 79 3.28 -14.07 -8.35
N ASP A 80 2.17 -14.80 -8.50
CA ASP A 80 2.13 -16.02 -9.32
C ASP A 80 2.48 -15.73 -10.78
N LYS A 81 1.93 -14.65 -11.34
CA LYS A 81 2.15 -14.22 -12.74
C LYS A 81 3.06 -13.00 -12.88
N VAL A 82 3.32 -12.29 -11.78
CA VAL A 82 4.12 -11.07 -11.77
C VAL A 82 5.58 -11.43 -11.54
N GLU A 83 6.46 -10.94 -12.39
CA GLU A 83 7.91 -11.03 -12.19
C GLU A 83 8.42 -9.81 -11.42
N ALA A 84 8.05 -8.61 -11.87
CA ALA A 84 8.35 -7.35 -11.21
C ALA A 84 7.18 -6.39 -11.33
N ARG A 85 7.12 -5.43 -10.42
CA ARG A 85 6.14 -4.35 -10.48
C ARG A 85 6.68 -3.09 -9.83
N LYS A 86 6.15 -1.95 -10.25
CA LYS A 86 6.49 -0.63 -9.70
C LYS A 86 5.23 0.20 -9.56
N HIS A 87 4.92 0.62 -8.34
CA HIS A 87 3.83 1.55 -8.07
C HIS A 87 4.31 3.00 -8.20
N ARG A 88 3.43 3.84 -8.74
CA ARG A 88 3.47 5.29 -8.59
C ARG A 88 2.20 5.73 -7.87
N VAL A 89 2.35 6.22 -6.65
CA VAL A 89 1.25 6.86 -5.92
C VAL A 89 1.25 8.33 -6.32
N ARG A 90 0.18 8.79 -6.98
CA ARG A 90 0.13 10.18 -7.48
C ARG A 90 -0.26 11.14 -6.39
N LYS A 91 -1.37 10.87 -5.71
CA LYS A 91 -1.88 11.71 -4.61
C LYS A 91 -2.38 10.85 -3.47
N LEU A 92 -2.24 11.37 -2.26
CA LEU A 92 -2.76 10.77 -1.05
C LEU A 92 -3.51 11.82 -0.25
N PHE A 93 -4.78 11.58 0.02
CA PHE A 93 -5.66 12.39 0.85
C PHE A 93 -5.84 11.65 2.17
N ALA A 94 -5.32 12.21 3.25
CA ALA A 94 -5.47 11.67 4.59
C ALA A 94 -6.33 12.62 5.41
N SER A 95 -7.23 12.05 6.19
CA SER A 95 -8.01 12.80 7.18
C SER A 95 -8.43 11.88 8.31
N ASN A 96 -8.97 12.48 9.36
CA ASN A 96 -9.60 11.78 10.45
C ASN A 96 -11.07 12.20 10.52
N PHE A 97 -11.95 11.22 10.72
CA PHE A 97 -13.40 11.41 10.78
C PHE A 97 -13.99 10.95 12.12
N THR A 98 -13.14 10.72 13.13
CA THR A 98 -13.50 10.28 14.47
C THR A 98 -13.40 11.44 15.46
N GLU A 99 -13.81 11.23 16.70
CA GLU A 99 -13.69 12.24 17.77
C GLU A 99 -12.23 12.57 18.09
N GLU A 100 -11.98 13.68 18.80
CA GLU A 100 -10.63 14.24 19.00
C GLU A 100 -9.62 13.26 19.61
N GLU A 101 -10.03 12.36 20.51
CA GLU A 101 -9.09 11.40 21.11
C GLU A 101 -8.73 10.24 20.16
N GLU A 102 -9.72 9.66 19.46
CA GLU A 102 -9.51 8.62 18.44
C GLU A 102 -8.77 9.16 17.22
N SER A 103 -8.81 10.49 17.01
CA SER A 103 -8.09 11.15 15.93
C SER A 103 -6.56 11.06 16.01
N LYS A 104 -6.04 10.78 17.21
CA LYS A 104 -4.59 10.64 17.45
C LYS A 104 -4.07 9.25 17.15
N THR A 105 -4.96 8.27 17.03
CA THR A 105 -4.62 6.85 16.87
C THR A 105 -5.17 6.24 15.60
N THR A 106 -6.01 6.96 14.85
CA THR A 106 -6.60 6.49 13.60
C THR A 106 -6.45 7.50 12.47
N LEU A 107 -6.38 7.00 11.24
CA LEU A 107 -6.34 7.83 10.04
C LEU A 107 -7.02 7.10 8.89
N GLU A 108 -7.79 7.83 8.09
CA GLU A 108 -8.41 7.32 6.87
C GLU A 108 -7.80 7.98 5.64
N CYS A 109 -7.42 7.17 4.67
CA CYS A 109 -6.71 7.61 3.48
C CYS A 109 -7.42 7.18 2.20
N MET A 110 -7.49 8.10 1.25
CA MET A 110 -7.74 7.81 -0.15
C MET A 110 -6.48 8.10 -0.95
N MET A 111 -6.11 7.21 -1.86
CA MET A 111 -4.93 7.39 -2.72
C MET A 111 -5.22 6.81 -4.10
N PHE A 112 -4.55 7.33 -5.12
CA PHE A 112 -4.67 6.80 -6.47
C PHE A 112 -3.35 6.93 -7.21
N GLY A 113 -3.20 6.13 -8.25
CA GLY A 113 -1.97 6.03 -8.99
C GLY A 113 -2.04 5.01 -10.10
N ASP A 114 -0.87 4.57 -10.52
CA ASP A 114 -0.69 3.53 -11.50
C ASP A 114 0.37 2.54 -11.03
N VAL A 115 0.28 1.32 -11.54
CA VAL A 115 1.28 0.28 -11.30
C VAL A 115 1.68 -0.30 -12.65
N GLN A 116 3.00 -0.35 -12.88
CA GLN A 116 3.56 -1.06 -14.03
C GLN A 116 3.96 -2.46 -13.60
N TYR A 117 3.53 -3.45 -14.38
CA TYR A 117 3.87 -4.85 -14.22
C TYR A 117 4.79 -5.30 -15.35
N ARG A 118 5.75 -6.14 -14.99
CA ARG A 118 6.40 -7.09 -15.89
C ARG A 118 5.94 -8.48 -15.49
N LEU A 119 5.29 -9.19 -16.41
CA LEU A 119 4.79 -10.54 -16.18
C LEU A 119 5.89 -11.55 -16.50
N LYS A 120 5.83 -12.74 -15.88
CA LYS A 120 6.80 -13.83 -16.12
C LYS A 120 6.85 -14.32 -17.57
N MET A 121 5.83 -13.99 -18.37
CA MET A 121 5.77 -14.27 -19.82
C MET A 121 6.37 -13.13 -20.67
N GLY A 122 6.98 -12.11 -20.07
CA GLY A 122 7.62 -10.99 -20.75
C GLY A 122 6.71 -9.81 -21.09
N GLU A 123 5.38 -9.97 -20.95
CA GLU A 123 4.41 -8.90 -21.18
C GLU A 123 4.56 -7.77 -20.16
N ARG A 124 4.31 -6.53 -20.61
CA ARG A 124 4.26 -5.33 -19.77
C ARG A 124 2.86 -4.76 -19.78
N VAL A 125 2.33 -4.52 -18.59
CA VAL A 125 0.97 -4.01 -18.40
C VAL A 125 1.02 -2.85 -17.42
N GLN A 126 0.34 -1.75 -17.73
CA GLN A 126 0.07 -0.69 -16.76
C GLN A 126 -1.40 -0.77 -16.34
N VAL A 127 -1.65 -0.66 -15.04
CA VAL A 127 -3.00 -0.64 -14.47
C VAL A 127 -3.16 0.60 -13.61
N ASP A 128 -4.20 1.38 -13.87
CA ASP A 128 -4.59 2.49 -13.01
C ASP A 128 -5.39 1.96 -11.82
N TRP A 129 -5.16 2.54 -10.64
CA TRP A 129 -5.78 2.08 -9.41
C TRP A 129 -6.12 3.23 -8.46
N ALA A 130 -7.11 2.97 -7.62
CA ALA A 130 -7.43 3.78 -6.45
C ALA A 130 -7.48 2.87 -5.22
N ALA A 131 -7.16 3.40 -4.05
CA ALA A 131 -7.24 2.68 -2.81
C ALA A 131 -7.84 3.51 -1.68
N HIS A 132 -8.60 2.81 -0.85
CA HIS A 132 -9.16 3.29 0.41
C HIS A 132 -8.50 2.53 1.55
N ALA A 133 -7.99 3.24 2.56
CA ALA A 133 -7.28 2.64 3.67
C ALA A 133 -7.71 3.24 5.02
N LYS A 134 -7.69 2.41 6.06
CA LYS A 134 -7.75 2.85 7.45
C LYS A 134 -6.48 2.38 8.16
N LEU A 135 -5.71 3.34 8.67
CA LEU A 135 -4.54 3.09 9.50
C LEU A 135 -4.91 3.28 10.96
N GLU A 136 -4.33 2.45 11.81
CA GLU A 136 -4.49 2.51 13.25
C GLU A 136 -3.12 2.31 13.91
N LYS A 137 -2.86 3.13 14.93
CA LYS A 137 -1.66 3.02 15.76
C LYS A 137 -1.72 1.71 16.55
N ARG A 138 -0.63 0.97 16.57
CA ARG A 138 -0.48 -0.23 17.41
C ARG A 138 -0.19 0.16 18.84
N GLU A 139 -0.64 -0.66 19.78
CA GLU A 139 -0.16 -0.57 21.16
C GLU A 139 1.35 -0.80 21.22
N SER A 140 2.03 -0.07 22.10
CA SER A 140 3.50 0.00 22.19
C SER A 140 4.18 -1.31 22.62
N SER A 141 3.44 -2.40 22.80
CA SER A 141 3.95 -3.70 23.26
C SER A 141 4.66 -4.51 22.18
N CYS A 142 4.55 -4.15 20.90
CA CYS A 142 5.16 -4.88 19.79
C CYS A 142 6.29 -4.06 19.14
N SER A 143 7.52 -4.20 19.65
CA SER A 143 8.69 -3.44 19.20
C SER A 143 9.20 -3.83 17.80
N GLU A 144 8.79 -4.99 17.28
CA GLU A 144 9.24 -5.53 15.99
C GLU A 144 8.38 -5.07 14.81
N LEU A 145 7.22 -4.46 15.09
CA LEU A 145 6.29 -4.02 14.06
C LEU A 145 6.30 -2.48 13.94
N PRO A 146 5.99 -1.94 12.74
CA PRO A 146 5.76 -0.52 12.59
C PRO A 146 4.70 -0.01 13.59
N PRO A 147 4.85 1.20 14.16
CA PRO A 147 3.91 1.74 15.15
C PRO A 147 2.50 1.98 14.61
N TRP A 148 2.32 1.97 13.28
CA TRP A 148 1.02 2.05 12.61
C TRP A 148 0.85 0.83 11.71
N GLY A 149 -0.39 0.42 11.50
CA GLY A 149 -0.72 -0.64 10.55
C GLY A 149 -2.09 -0.43 9.92
N PHE A 150 -2.31 -1.07 8.77
CA PHE A 150 -3.62 -1.11 8.15
C PHE A 150 -4.58 -1.97 8.96
N LYS A 151 -5.71 -1.38 9.34
CA LYS A 151 -6.90 -2.10 9.81
C LYS A 151 -7.80 -2.49 8.63
N TYR A 152 -7.82 -1.64 7.60
CA TYR A 152 -8.54 -1.87 6.36
C TYR A 152 -7.71 -1.37 5.18
N TYR A 153 -7.69 -2.13 4.09
CA TYR A 153 -7.13 -1.69 2.82
C TYR A 153 -7.94 -2.26 1.66
N ARG A 154 -8.47 -1.39 0.81
CA ARG A 154 -9.20 -1.77 -0.40
C ARG A 154 -8.57 -1.13 -1.61
N VAL A 155 -8.33 -1.93 -2.65
CA VAL A 155 -7.85 -1.46 -3.94
C VAL A 155 -8.90 -1.72 -5.01
N PHE A 156 -9.19 -0.67 -5.77
CA PHE A 156 -10.00 -0.65 -6.97
C PHE A 156 -9.04 -0.63 -8.16
N LEU A 157 -9.09 -1.67 -8.99
CA LEU A 157 -8.31 -1.75 -10.22
C LEU A 157 -9.21 -1.35 -11.38
N GLN A 158 -8.72 -0.48 -12.25
CA GLN A 158 -9.40 -0.21 -13.52
C GLN A 158 -9.13 -1.38 -14.48
N THR A 159 -10.19 -2.12 -14.78
CA THR A 159 -10.19 -3.28 -15.68
C THR A 159 -10.69 -2.91 -17.07
#